data_AF-V5IH55-F1
#
_entry.id   AF-V5IH55-F1
#
_cell.length_a   1.000
_cell.length_b   1.000
_cell.length_c   1.000
_cell.angle_alpha   90.00
_cell.angle_beta   90.00
_cell.angle_gamma   90.00
#
_symmetry.space_group_name_H-M   'P 1'
#
loop_
_entity.id
_entity.type
_entity.pdbx_description
1 polymer ?
#
loop_
_entity_poly.entity_id
_entity_poly.type
_entity_poly.pdbx_seq_one_letter_code
_entity_poly.pdbx_strand_id
1 'polypeptide(L)' 'IKTRIEDGVVYSPFPPCDIPKCSFYAITSERLKTSPEKFMLVDDSRALTRAECLIQMQRYAAGFQAHGVQP' A
#
# COMPACT_ATOMS: atom_id res chain seq x y z
N ILE A 1 -24.71 10.94 6.47
CA ILE A 1 -23.52 11.80 6.65
C ILE A 1 -23.71 13.04 5.78
N LYS A 2 -23.53 14.25 6.31
CA LYS A 2 -23.67 15.51 5.55
C LYS A 2 -22.28 16.08 5.27
N THR A 3 -22.08 16.64 4.09
CA THR A 3 -20.80 17.21 3.64
C THR A 3 -20.77 18.71 3.91
N ARG A 4 -19.60 19.23 4.28
CA ARG A 4 -19.38 20.66 4.50
C ARG A 4 -19.15 21.36 3.16
N ILE A 5 -19.85 22.47 2.92
CA ILE A 5 -19.66 23.32 1.74
C ILE A 5 -19.30 24.72 2.25
N GLU A 6 -18.10 25.19 1.93
CA GLU A 6 -17.59 26.52 2.30
C GLU A 6 -16.98 27.15 1.05
N ASP A 7 -17.32 28.40 0.73
CA ASP A 7 -16.80 29.15 -0.43
C ASP A 7 -16.91 28.41 -1.78
N GLY A 8 -17.98 27.63 -1.96
CA GLY A 8 -18.20 26.82 -3.17
C GLY A 8 -17.35 25.54 -3.23
N VAL A 9 -16.55 25.25 -2.21
CA VAL A 9 -15.74 24.03 -2.09
C VAL A 9 -16.49 22.98 -1.29
N VAL A 10 -16.56 21.77 -1.84
CA VAL A 10 -17.21 20.61 -1.21
C VAL A 10 -16.15 19.79 -0.49
N TYR A 11 -16.25 19.69 0.84
CA TYR A 11 -15.30 18.94 1.67
C TYR A 11 -15.78 17.52 1.94
N SER A 12 -14.81 16.59 2.04
CA SER A 12 -15.04 15.24 2.53
C SER A 12 -15.69 15.30 3.92
N PRO A 13 -16.71 14.47 4.19
CA PRO A 13 -17.33 14.43 5.50
C PRO A 13 -16.57 13.54 6.49
N PHE A 14 -15.49 12.89 6.05
CA PHE A 14 -14.62 12.09 6.92
C PHE A 14 -13.60 12.99 7.62
N PRO A 15 -13.18 12.64 8.86
CA PRO A 15 -12.14 13.38 9.56
C PRO A 15 -10.88 13.52 8.71
N PRO A 16 -10.14 14.63 8.84
CA PRO A 16 -8.80 14.73 8.30
C PRO A 16 -7.95 13.56 8.79
N CYS A 17 -7.16 12.98 7.90
CA CYS A 17 -6.15 12.00 8.27
C CYS A 17 -4.76 12.52 7.88
N ASP A 18 -3.80 12.31 8.77
CA ASP A 18 -2.42 12.62 8.46
C ASP A 18 -1.90 11.63 7.41
N ILE A 19 -1.38 12.17 6.32
CA ILE A 19 -0.70 11.37 5.30
C ILE A 19 0.78 11.32 5.71
N PRO A 20 1.30 10.14 6.12
CA PRO A 20 2.67 10.05 6.58
C PRO A 20 3.66 10.36 5.45
N LYS A 21 4.68 11.17 5.75
CA LYS A 21 5.78 11.48 4.81
C LYS A 21 6.76 10.30 4.73
N CYS A 22 6.38 9.27 4.00
CA CYS A 22 7.18 8.07 3.81
C CYS A 22 6.99 7.52 2.39
N SER A 23 7.80 6.54 1.99
CA SER A 23 7.58 5.85 0.72
C SER A 23 6.36 4.94 0.82
N PHE A 24 5.68 4.73 -0.31
CA PHE A 24 4.58 3.76 -0.39
C PHE A 24 5.03 2.36 0.07
N TYR A 25 6.28 1.98 -0.22
CA TYR A 25 6.84 0.72 0.24
C TYR A 25 6.94 0.66 1.77
N ALA A 26 7.39 1.73 2.43
CA ALA A 26 7.53 1.76 3.89
C ALA A 26 6.19 1.47 4.57
N ILE A 27 5.15 2.25 4.26
CA ILE A 27 3.82 2.08 4.86
C ILE A 27 3.19 0.73 4.52
N THR A 28 3.38 0.25 3.29
CA THR A 28 2.85 -1.06 2.87
C THR A 28 3.56 -2.17 3.63
N SER A 29 4.88 -2.15 3.69
CA SER A 29 5.68 -3.19 4.35
C SER A 29 5.35 -3.34 5.84
N GLU A 30 5.11 -2.22 6.54
CA GLU A 30 4.66 -2.24 7.93
C GLU A 30 3.30 -2.91 8.07
N ARG A 31 2.32 -2.51 7.24
CA ARG A 31 0.97 -3.09 7.26
C ARG A 31 0.96 -4.57 6.94
N LEU A 32 1.78 -5.03 5.99
CA LEU A 32 1.86 -6.45 5.64
C LEU A 32 2.40 -7.33 6.76
N LYS A 33 3.26 -6.80 7.63
CA LYS A 33 3.81 -7.52 8.77
C LYS A 33 2.80 -7.74 9.90
N THR A 34 1.70 -6.99 9.97
CA THR A 34 0.73 -7.06 11.08
C THR A 34 -0.17 -8.31 11.07
N SER A 35 -0.33 -8.96 9.93
CA SER A 35 -1.16 -10.18 9.76
C SER A 35 -0.67 -10.98 8.56
N PRO A 36 0.57 -11.53 8.65
CA PRO A 36 1.30 -12.10 7.52
C PRO A 36 0.55 -13.22 6.81
N GLU A 37 -0.28 -13.96 7.52
CA GLU A 37 -1.05 -15.11 7.05
C GLU A 37 -2.29 -14.75 6.22
N LYS A 38 -2.79 -13.52 6.30
CA LYS A 38 -3.99 -13.11 5.58
C LYS A 38 -3.71 -13.03 4.08
N PHE A 39 -4.68 -13.46 3.27
CA PHE A 39 -4.62 -13.22 1.83
C PHE A 39 -4.62 -11.72 1.52
N MET A 40 -3.76 -11.33 0.58
CA MET A 40 -3.62 -9.96 0.09
C MET A 40 -4.00 -9.86 -1.38
N LEU A 41 -3.55 -10.81 -2.18
CA LEU A 41 -3.77 -10.86 -3.62
C LEU A 41 -4.30 -12.24 -3.96
N VAL A 42 -5.40 -12.29 -4.72
CA VAL A 42 -5.99 -13.54 -5.20
C VAL A 42 -6.36 -13.32 -6.66
N ASP A 43 -5.86 -14.19 -7.53
CA ASP A 43 -6.28 -14.30 -8.92
C ASP A 43 -6.66 -15.76 -9.24
N ASP A 44 -7.05 -16.03 -10.48
CA ASP A 44 -7.50 -17.35 -10.92
C ASP A 44 -6.42 -18.44 -10.82
N SER A 45 -5.14 -18.05 -10.73
CA SER A 45 -4.00 -18.95 -10.69
C SER A 45 -3.44 -19.15 -9.28
N ARG A 46 -3.43 -18.10 -8.44
CA ARG A 46 -2.74 -18.09 -7.15
C ARG A 46 -3.39 -17.14 -6.15
N ALA A 47 -3.27 -17.52 -4.89
CA ALA A 47 -3.51 -16.65 -3.75
C ALA A 47 -2.18 -16.41 -3.03
N LEU A 48 -1.88 -15.15 -2.74
CA LEU A 48 -0.71 -14.74 -1.97
C LEU A 48 -1.15 -14.19 -0.63
N THR A 49 -0.55 -14.71 0.42
CA THR A 49 -0.58 -14.12 1.75
C THR A 49 0.17 -12.78 1.76
N ARG A 50 -0.06 -11.95 2.78
CA ARG A 50 0.67 -10.69 2.97
C ARG A 50 2.19 -10.92 3.08
N ALA A 51 2.60 -11.99 3.74
CA ALA A 51 4.02 -12.36 3.83
C ALA A 51 4.61 -12.71 2.45
N GLU A 52 3.92 -13.55 1.68
CA GLU A 52 4.38 -13.93 0.34
C GLU A 52 4.43 -12.74 -0.61
N CYS A 53 3.45 -11.84 -0.54
CA CYS A 53 3.46 -10.60 -1.31
C CYS A 53 4.67 -9.72 -0.94
N LEU A 54 4.97 -9.55 0.35
CA LEU A 54 6.13 -8.77 0.78
C LEU A 54 7.45 -9.37 0.26
N ILE A 55 7.59 -10.69 0.32
CA ILE A 55 8.76 -11.40 -0.23
C ILE A 55 8.87 -11.17 -1.73
N GLN A 56 7.77 -11.23 -2.48
CA GLN A 56 7.78 -10.97 -3.92
C GLN A 56 8.19 -9.52 -4.24
N MET A 57 7.64 -8.53 -3.53
CA MET A 57 8.01 -7.12 -3.70
C MET A 57 9.52 -6.91 -3.53
N GLN A 58 10.12 -7.53 -2.50
CA GLN A 58 11.55 -7.44 -2.23
C GLN A 58 12.39 -8.13 -3.32
N ARG A 59 11.96 -9.32 -3.76
CA ARG A 59 12.62 -10.06 -4.84
C ARG A 59 12.60 -9.28 -6.16
N TYR A 60 11.47 -8.68 -6.52
CA TYR A 60 11.37 -7.86 -7.72
C TYR A 60 12.21 -6.58 -7.61
N ALA A 61 12.20 -5.89 -6.47
CA ALA A 61 13.05 -4.72 -6.26
C ALA A 61 14.54 -5.06 -6.45
N ALA A 62 15.02 -6.14 -5.82
CA ALA A 62 16.40 -6.60 -6.00
C ALA A 62 16.71 -6.99 -7.46
N GLY A 63 15.77 -7.67 -8.12
CA GLY A 63 15.87 -8.02 -9.54
C GLY A 63 15.98 -6.80 -10.44
N PHE A 64 15.11 -5.80 -10.25
CA PHE A 64 15.13 -4.55 -11.03
C PHE A 64 16.43 -3.77 -10.83
N GLN A 65 16.90 -3.66 -9.59
CA GLN A 65 18.18 -3.03 -9.29
C GLN A 65 19.35 -3.74 -9.97
N ALA A 66 19.36 -5.08 -9.95
CA ALA A 66 20.38 -5.88 -10.66
C ALA A 66 20.35 -5.67 -12.19
N HIS A 67 19.21 -5.27 -12.75
CA HIS A 67 19.04 -4.95 -14.18
C HIS A 67 19.18 -3.44 -14.48
N GLY A 68 19.70 -2.67 -13.52
CA GLY A 68 20.07 -1.26 -13.72
C GLY A 68 18.96 -0.25 -13.47
N VAL A 69 17.78 -0.66 -12.99
CA VAL A 69 16.72 0.28 -12.59
C VAL A 69 17.20 1.12 -11.40
N GLN A 70 17.21 2.43 -11.60
CA GLN A 70 17.61 3.41 -10.58
C GLN A 70 16.39 3.97 -9.82
N PRO A 71 16.59 4.54 -8.62
CA PRO A 71 15.56 5.25 -7.87
C PRO A 71 14.88 6.39 -8.64
#